data_AF-A0A355H1S9-F1
#
_entry.id   AF-A0A355H1S9-F1
#
_cell.length_a   1.000
_cell.length_b   1.000
_cell.length_c   1.000
_cell.angle_alpha   90.00
_cell.angle_beta   90.00
_cell.angle_gamma   90.00
#
_symmetry.space_group_name_H-M   'P 1'
#
loop_
_entity.id
_entity.type
_entity.pdbx_description
1 polymer ?
#
loop_
_entity_poly.entity_id
_entity_poly.type
_entity_poly.pdbx_seq_one_letter_code
_entity_poly.pdbx_strand_id
1 'polypeptide(L)' 'MRKHYSGTEAMIEGQGEAQTAIDGEGKVFFQGEYWTAESDQFIPAGAKVRVKKVDGLKLIVEEIKIENKK' A
#
# COMPACT_ATOMS: atom_id res chain seq x y z
N MET A 1 -9.90 18.99 21.96
CA MET A 1 -9.02 17.81 22.02
C MET A 1 -8.60 17.49 20.60
N ARG A 2 -7.36 17.84 20.20
CA ARG A 2 -6.83 17.58 18.86
C ARG A 2 -6.45 16.10 18.86
N LYS A 3 -7.25 15.22 18.23
CA LYS A 3 -6.85 13.83 18.04
C LYS A 3 -5.60 13.86 17.16
N HIS A 4 -4.45 13.62 17.76
CA HIS A 4 -3.23 13.35 17.01
C HIS A 4 -3.46 11.99 16.38
N TYR A 5 -3.89 11.97 15.12
CA TYR A 5 -3.83 10.74 14.33
C TYR A 5 -2.35 10.39 14.25
N SER A 6 -1.92 9.36 14.98
CA SER A 6 -0.61 8.75 14.78
C SER A 6 -0.48 8.48 13.29
N GLY A 7 0.66 8.83 12.66
CA GLY A 7 0.83 8.80 11.19
C GLY A 7 0.27 7.53 10.53
N THR A 8 0.35 6.41 11.22
CA THR A 8 -0.28 5.11 10.94
C THR A 8 -1.75 5.17 10.50
N GLU A 9 -2.62 5.93 11.17
CA GLU A 9 -4.06 6.02 10.82
C GLU A 9 -4.28 6.79 9.51
N ALA A 10 -3.40 7.74 9.18
CA ALA A 10 -3.44 8.49 7.93
C ALA A 10 -2.93 7.67 6.72
N MET A 11 -2.24 6.54 6.98
CA MET A 11 -1.73 5.65 5.94
C MET A 11 -2.74 4.59 5.52
N ILE A 12 -3.64 4.17 6.41
CA ILE A 12 -4.70 3.20 6.11
C ILE A 12 -5.65 3.80 5.06
N GLU A 13 -6.10 2.98 4.10
CA GLU A 13 -6.82 3.40 2.87
C GLU A 13 -5.97 4.21 1.86
N GLY A 14 -4.73 4.53 2.20
CA GLY A 14 -3.80 5.23 1.32
C GLY A 14 -3.53 4.45 0.05
N GLN A 15 -3.50 5.16 -1.09
CA GLN A 15 -3.20 4.55 -2.39
C GLN A 15 -1.76 4.82 -2.78
N GLY A 16 -1.08 3.77 -3.24
CA GLY A 16 0.29 3.81 -3.72
C GLY A 16 0.45 3.05 -5.04
N GLU A 17 1.69 2.85 -5.44
CA GLU A 17 2.05 2.06 -6.62
C GLU A 17 3.11 1.03 -6.26
N ALA A 18 2.93 -0.22 -6.70
CA ALA A 18 3.92 -1.26 -6.55
C ALA A 18 5.14 -0.94 -7.43
N GLN A 19 6.29 -0.62 -6.84
CA GLN A 19 7.52 -0.34 -7.58
C GLN A 19 8.25 -1.62 -7.99
N THR A 20 8.01 -2.71 -7.26
CA THR A 20 8.42 -4.06 -7.65
C THR A 20 7.18 -4.95 -7.70
N ALA A 21 7.30 -6.12 -8.32
CA ALA A 21 6.32 -7.17 -8.07
C ALA A 21 6.33 -7.52 -6.58
N ILE A 22 5.16 -7.83 -6.03
CA ILE A 22 4.97 -8.27 -4.64
C ILE A 22 4.45 -9.70 -4.73
N ASP A 23 5.27 -10.65 -4.31
CA ASP A 23 4.93 -12.08 -4.19
C ASP A 23 5.30 -12.50 -2.76
N GLY A 24 4.42 -12.16 -1.80
CA GLY A 24 4.78 -12.09 -0.38
C GLY A 24 5.29 -10.69 -0.02
N GLU A 25 6.54 -10.36 -0.35
CA GLU A 25 7.16 -9.05 -0.02
C GLU A 25 7.61 -8.30 -1.28
N GLY A 26 7.52 -6.96 -1.24
CA GLY A 26 8.06 -6.10 -2.28
C GLY A 26 8.14 -4.64 -1.84
N LYS A 27 8.22 -3.71 -2.79
CA LYS A 27 8.30 -2.26 -2.53
C LYS A 27 7.16 -1.52 -3.18
N VAL A 28 6.64 -0.54 -2.46
CA VAL A 28 5.63 0.40 -2.95
C VAL A 28 6.14 1.82 -2.82
N PHE A 29 5.67 2.70 -3.70
CA PHE A 29 5.84 4.14 -3.56
C PHE A 29 4.55 4.75 -2.99
N PHE A 30 4.66 5.37 -1.82
CA PHE A 30 3.52 5.96 -1.11
C PHE A 30 3.94 7.28 -0.46
N GLN A 31 3.16 8.34 -0.67
CA GLN A 31 3.42 9.70 -0.14
C GLN A 31 4.84 10.25 -0.37
N GLY A 32 5.48 9.89 -1.47
CA GLY A 32 6.83 10.38 -1.79
C GLY A 32 7.96 9.51 -1.23
N GLU A 33 7.63 8.41 -0.55
CA GLU A 33 8.59 7.51 0.09
C GLU A 33 8.44 6.08 -0.44
N TYR A 34 9.55 5.34 -0.39
CA TYR A 34 9.56 3.91 -0.67
C TYR A 34 9.31 3.13 0.61
N TRP A 35 8.26 2.33 0.60
CA TRP A 35 7.87 1.49 1.73
C TRP A 35 8.01 0.02 1.38
N THR A 36 8.44 -0.78 2.36
CA THR A 36 8.33 -2.23 2.28
C THR A 36 6.86 -2.58 2.35
N ALA A 37 6.39 -3.39 1.40
CA ALA A 37 5.01 -3.82 1.33
C ALA A 37 4.92 -5.34 1.33
N GLU A 38 3.84 -5.84 1.91
CA GLU A 38 3.54 -7.26 1.99
C GLU A 38 2.11 -7.50 1.49
N SER A 39 1.92 -8.58 0.74
CA SER A 39 0.60 -8.99 0.24
C SER A 39 0.49 -10.51 0.14
N ASP A 40 -0.67 -11.03 0.52
CA ASP A 40 -1.02 -12.45 0.36
C ASP A 40 -1.31 -12.84 -1.10
N GLN A 41 -1.51 -11.85 -1.98
CA GLN A 41 -1.74 -12.06 -3.39
C GLN A 41 -0.59 -11.49 -4.20
N PHE A 42 -0.30 -12.13 -5.35
CA PHE A 42 0.65 -11.57 -6.30
C PHE A 42 0.16 -10.22 -6.83
N ILE A 43 1.00 -9.19 -6.71
CA ILE A 43 0.77 -7.86 -7.26
C ILE A 43 1.88 -7.55 -8.27
N PRO A 44 1.57 -7.28 -9.55
CA PRO A 44 2.60 -6.94 -10.53
C PRO A 44 3.20 -5.55 -10.28
N ALA A 45 4.46 -5.36 -10.68
CA ALA A 45 5.07 -4.03 -10.69
C ALA A 45 4.26 -3.04 -11.55
N GLY A 46 4.12 -1.81 -11.08
CA GLY A 46 3.30 -0.76 -11.67
C GLY A 46 1.82 -0.82 -11.28
N ALA A 47 1.36 -1.86 -10.58
CA ALA A 47 -0.03 -1.93 -10.14
C ALA A 47 -0.34 -0.89 -9.06
N LYS A 48 -1.57 -0.37 -9.06
CA LYS A 48 -2.07 0.45 -7.97
C LYS A 48 -2.39 -0.42 -6.78
N VAL A 49 -1.96 0.03 -5.60
CA VAL A 49 -2.17 -0.69 -4.35
C VAL A 49 -2.85 0.19 -3.33
N ARG A 50 -3.59 -0.43 -2.41
CA ARG A 50 -4.19 0.21 -1.25
C ARG A 50 -3.61 -0.37 0.03
N VAL A 51 -3.26 0.49 0.98
CA VAL A 51 -2.79 0.10 2.30
C VAL A 51 -3.98 -0.36 3.15
N LYS A 52 -3.97 -1.63 3.56
CA LYS A 52 -4.97 -2.20 4.48
C LYS A 52 -4.58 -2.01 5.93
N LYS A 53 -3.28 -2.13 6.22
CA LYS A 53 -2.73 -2.06 7.57
C LYS A 53 -1.27 -1.61 7.52
N VAL A 54 -0.82 -0.96 8.57
CA VAL A 54 0.61 -0.72 8.84
C VAL A 54 1.06 -1.71 9.91
N ASP A 55 2.09 -2.49 9.63
CA ASP A 55 2.69 -3.46 10.55
C ASP A 55 4.16 -3.08 10.82
N GLY A 56 4.37 -2.25 11.85
CA GLY A 56 5.68 -1.67 12.15
C GLY A 56 6.20 -0.79 11.00
N LEU A 57 7.20 -1.30 10.27
CA LEU A 57 7.83 -0.64 9.11
C LEU A 57 7.39 -1.24 7.76
N LYS A 58 6.38 -2.12 7.77
CA LYS A 58 5.80 -2.73 6.58
C LYS A 58 4.37 -2.24 6.36
N LEU A 59 3.99 -2.12 5.09
CA LEU A 59 2.61 -1.85 4.69
C LEU A 59 1.97 -3.14 4.18
N ILE A 60 0.88 -3.56 4.79
CA ILE A 60 0.06 -4.64 4.25
C ILE A 60 -0.83 -4.02 3.18
N VAL A 61 -0.69 -4.48 1.94
CA VAL A 61 -1.34 -3.88 0.78
C VAL A 61 -2.15 -4.88 -0.04
N GLU A 62 -3.13 -4.38 -0.78
CA GLU A 62 -3.85 -5.12 -1.82
C GLU A 62 -3.87 -4.37 -3.14
N GLU A 63 -3.95 -5.11 -4.25
CA GLU A 63 -4.12 -4.54 -5.58
C GLU A 63 -5.50 -3.88 -5.71
N ILE A 64 -5.52 -2.63 -6.20
CA ILE A 64 -6.74 -1.96 -6.60
C ILE A 64 -7.03 -2.34 -8.05
N LYS A 65 -7.98 -3.25 -8.26
CA LYS A 65 -8.52 -3.53 -9.59
C LYS A 65 -9.38 -2.36 -10.03
N ILE A 66 -8.83 -1.49 -10.87
CA ILE A 66 -9.62 -0.43 -11.51
C ILE A 66 -10.50 -1.10 -12.57
N GLU A 67 -11.72 -1.50 -12.18
CA GLU A 67 -12.76 -1.85 -13.14
C GLU A 67 -13.16 -0.59 -13.93
N ASN A 68 -12.54 -0.39 -15.09
CA ASN A 68 -13.06 0.55 -16.08
C ASN A 68 -14.39 -0.01 -16.61
N LYS A 69 -15.50 0.33 -15.93
CA LYS A 69 -16.83 0.21 -16.54
C LYS A 69 -16.89 1.16 -17.73
N LYS A 70 -16.78 0.56 -18.92
CA LYS A 70 -16.99 1.19 -20.22
C LYS A 70 -18.48 1.48 -20.43
#